data_AF-A0A8T4YKE5-F1
#
_entry.id   AF-A0A8T4YKE5-F1
#
_cell.length_a   1.000
_cell.length_b   1.000
_cell.length_c   1.000
_cell.angle_alpha   90.00
_cell.angle_beta   90.00
_cell.angle_gamma   90.00
#
_symmetry.space_group_name_H-M   'P 1'
#
loop_
_entity.id
_entity.type
_entity.pdbx_description
1 polymer ?
#
loop_
_entity_poly.entity_id
_entity_poly.type
_entity_poly.pdbx_seq_one_letter_code
_entity_poly.pdbx_strand_id
1 'polypeptide(L)'
;VIQSKGTGELAHKLGLSLSQDQFFMERHPKLAPLDTAVDGVYLCGACQGPKDIQESITQAQGTVSRVAALLLKGEIEIDLAKAQVDAEVCIGCGACVSACPYKAIMWLPFGLPEVIEAACKGCGICAATCPVGAMQLRHFKDDQIIPKIKAILGPEKWLSEDKKGEPVIVCLACQWCSYAAADAAGSMKLEYPENVRIILVPCTGRVDALHVFTAFKHGADGVIVAGCLPDQCHYIDGNFKAEARIEAMKKALDVLGVGGERLEMIFAAACMPIEFTEMVTEFAKKIQRLKIEKVEEDLKLKIK
;
A
#
# COMPACT_ATOMS: atom_id res chain seq x y z
N VAL A 1 -3.55 -33.45 -10.09
CA VAL A 1 -2.97 -32.68 -11.22
C VAL A 1 -1.92 -31.77 -10.63
N ILE A 2 -0.68 -31.78 -11.14
CA ILE A 2 0.42 -30.95 -10.63
C ILE A 2 0.95 -30.06 -11.77
N GLN A 3 1.68 -29.01 -11.40
CA GLN A 3 2.36 -28.12 -12.34
C GLN A 3 3.46 -28.83 -13.14
N SER A 4 3.80 -28.27 -14.30
CA SER A 4 4.94 -28.74 -15.09
C SER A 4 6.26 -28.49 -14.35
N LYS A 5 7.26 -29.35 -14.57
CA LYS A 5 8.59 -29.25 -13.92
C LYS A 5 9.28 -27.90 -14.15
N GLY A 6 9.01 -27.22 -15.26
CA GLY A 6 9.60 -25.92 -15.62
C GLY A 6 8.83 -24.69 -15.14
N THR A 7 7.70 -24.84 -14.44
CA THR A 7 6.82 -23.71 -14.07
C THR A 7 7.56 -22.67 -13.22
N GLY A 8 8.31 -23.09 -12.21
CA GLY A 8 9.04 -22.17 -11.32
C GLY A 8 10.14 -21.38 -12.04
N GLU A 9 10.90 -22.04 -12.92
CA GLU A 9 11.94 -21.36 -13.71
C GLU A 9 11.34 -20.32 -14.66
N LEU A 10 10.24 -20.67 -15.33
CA LEU A 10 9.54 -19.76 -16.24
C LEU A 10 8.91 -18.58 -15.48
N ALA A 11 8.32 -18.83 -14.32
CA ALA A 11 7.78 -17.79 -13.44
C ALA A 11 8.87 -16.79 -13.04
N HIS A 12 10.04 -17.27 -12.63
CA HIS A 12 11.16 -16.41 -12.27
C HIS A 12 11.68 -15.57 -13.45
N LYS A 13 11.77 -16.17 -14.65
CA LYS A 13 12.21 -15.49 -15.87
C LYS A 13 11.22 -14.42 -16.33
N LEU A 14 9.91 -14.68 -16.24
CA LEU A 14 8.86 -13.76 -16.67
C LEU A 14 8.40 -12.79 -15.58
N GLY A 15 8.88 -12.95 -14.33
CA GLY A 15 8.44 -12.13 -13.21
C GLY A 15 6.99 -12.39 -12.78
N LEU A 16 6.53 -13.64 -12.92
CA LEU A 16 5.18 -14.05 -12.58
C LEU A 16 5.12 -14.63 -11.16
N SER A 17 4.01 -14.39 -10.47
CA SER A 17 3.71 -15.03 -9.19
C SER A 17 3.10 -16.41 -9.40
N LEU A 18 3.31 -17.30 -8.44
CA LEU A 18 2.64 -18.60 -8.37
C LEU A 18 1.56 -18.59 -7.30
N SER A 19 0.45 -19.28 -7.54
CA SER A 19 -0.59 -19.53 -6.55
C SER A 19 -0.08 -20.50 -5.46
N GLN A 20 -0.86 -20.66 -4.39
CA GLN A 20 -0.56 -21.63 -3.33
C GLN A 20 -0.39 -23.05 -3.90
N ASP A 21 -1.17 -23.37 -4.94
CA ASP A 21 -1.15 -24.65 -5.66
C ASP A 21 0.02 -24.78 -6.67
N GLN A 22 0.94 -23.81 -6.70
CA GLN A 22 2.13 -23.78 -7.57
C GLN A 22 1.85 -23.65 -9.09
N PHE A 23 0.66 -23.16 -9.46
CA PHE A 23 0.33 -22.75 -10.82
C PHE A 23 0.56 -21.26 -11.02
N PHE A 24 0.56 -20.77 -12.27
CA PHE A 24 0.66 -19.33 -12.52
C PHE A 24 -0.55 -18.59 -11.95
N MET A 25 -0.29 -17.54 -11.19
CA MET A 25 -1.33 -16.73 -10.55
C MET A 25 -1.90 -15.72 -11.56
N GLU A 26 -3.22 -15.76 -11.76
CA GLU A 26 -3.95 -14.71 -12.47
C GLU A 26 -3.98 -13.40 -11.68
N ARG A 27 -4.20 -12.28 -12.36
CA ARG A 27 -4.29 -10.96 -11.75
C ARG A 27 -5.49 -10.85 -10.80
N HIS A 28 -6.63 -11.39 -11.19
CA HIS A 28 -7.82 -11.44 -10.33
C HIS A 28 -8.77 -12.56 -10.78
N PRO A 29 -9.23 -13.44 -9.88
CA PRO A 29 -10.02 -14.63 -10.24
C PRO A 29 -11.29 -14.34 -11.07
N LYS A 30 -11.95 -13.22 -10.81
CA LYS A 30 -13.20 -12.80 -11.50
C LYS A 30 -13.02 -11.75 -12.60
N LEU A 31 -12.35 -10.63 -12.28
CA LEU A 31 -12.25 -9.47 -13.18
C LEU A 31 -11.19 -9.62 -14.28
N ALA A 32 -10.14 -10.41 -14.04
CA ALA A 32 -9.01 -10.53 -14.95
C ALA A 32 -8.37 -11.94 -14.85
N PRO A 33 -9.13 -13.01 -15.16
CA PRO A 33 -8.69 -14.40 -14.95
C PRO A 33 -7.61 -14.88 -15.93
N LEU A 34 -7.41 -14.15 -17.03
CA LEU A 34 -6.42 -14.49 -18.07
C LEU A 34 -5.19 -13.58 -18.03
N ASP A 35 -5.27 -12.49 -17.28
CA ASP A 35 -4.20 -11.50 -17.17
C ASP A 35 -3.26 -11.90 -16.03
N THR A 36 -2.00 -11.51 -16.12
CA THR A 36 -1.05 -11.64 -15.00
C THR A 36 -0.77 -10.29 -14.35
N ALA A 37 0.05 -10.27 -13.30
CA ALA A 37 0.56 -9.03 -12.73
C ALA A 37 1.49 -8.24 -13.68
N VAL A 38 2.01 -8.89 -14.73
CA VAL A 38 2.86 -8.30 -15.76
C VAL A 38 2.00 -7.97 -16.97
N ASP A 39 1.92 -6.68 -17.34
CA ASP A 39 1.08 -6.28 -18.48
C ASP A 39 1.66 -6.86 -19.77
N GLY A 40 0.79 -7.33 -20.65
CA GLY A 40 1.18 -8.01 -21.90
C GLY A 40 1.52 -9.49 -21.74
N VAL A 41 1.56 -10.03 -20.51
CA VAL A 41 1.70 -11.47 -20.26
C VAL A 41 0.35 -12.04 -19.79
N TYR A 42 -0.12 -13.07 -20.50
CA TYR A 42 -1.42 -13.69 -20.29
C TYR A 42 -1.30 -15.20 -20.04
N LEU A 43 -2.31 -15.78 -19.42
CA LEU A 43 -2.38 -17.18 -19.05
C LEU A 43 -3.40 -17.92 -19.92
N CYS A 44 -3.05 -19.13 -20.36
CA CYS A 44 -3.95 -19.99 -21.12
C CYS A 44 -3.71 -21.47 -20.80
N GLY A 45 -4.79 -22.19 -20.52
CA GLY A 45 -4.78 -23.63 -20.35
C GLY A 45 -4.36 -24.08 -18.95
N ALA A 46 -3.94 -25.34 -18.83
CA ALA A 46 -3.66 -25.98 -17.55
C ALA A 46 -2.48 -25.37 -16.76
N CYS A 47 -1.72 -24.44 -17.34
CA CYS A 47 -0.64 -23.74 -16.64
C CYS A 47 -1.11 -22.82 -15.50
N GLN A 48 -2.37 -22.34 -15.58
CA GLN A 48 -3.01 -21.51 -14.56
C GLN A 48 -3.73 -22.31 -13.47
N GLY A 49 -3.98 -23.61 -13.71
CA GLY A 49 -4.68 -24.48 -12.76
C GLY A 49 -5.32 -25.67 -13.45
N PRO A 50 -5.71 -26.73 -12.71
CA PRO A 50 -6.37 -27.91 -13.26
C PRO A 50 -7.66 -27.52 -14.00
N LYS A 51 -7.80 -27.95 -15.26
CA LYS A 51 -8.97 -27.67 -16.10
C LYS A 51 -9.09 -28.67 -17.24
N ASP A 52 -10.28 -28.75 -17.84
CA ASP A 52 -10.53 -29.63 -18.96
C ASP A 52 -10.16 -29.00 -20.33
N ILE A 53 -10.40 -29.75 -21.40
CA ILE A 53 -10.09 -29.32 -22.76
C ILE A 53 -10.99 -28.15 -23.18
N GLN A 54 -12.27 -28.16 -22.84
CA GLN A 54 -13.22 -27.12 -23.24
C GLN A 54 -12.92 -25.79 -22.54
N GLU A 55 -12.58 -25.84 -21.25
CA GLU A 55 -12.11 -24.69 -20.48
C GLU A 55 -10.81 -24.14 -21.06
N SER A 56 -9.88 -25.01 -21.46
CA SER A 56 -8.62 -24.59 -22.09
C SER A 56 -8.85 -23.91 -23.45
N ILE A 57 -9.78 -24.42 -24.28
CA ILE A 57 -10.17 -23.79 -25.54
C ILE A 57 -10.81 -22.42 -25.29
N THR A 58 -11.69 -22.32 -24.31
CA THR A 58 -12.36 -21.07 -23.94
C THR A 58 -11.35 -20.03 -23.45
N GLN A 59 -10.39 -20.42 -22.61
CA GLN A 59 -9.30 -19.53 -22.19
C GLN A 59 -8.42 -19.11 -23.37
N ALA A 60 -8.15 -20.00 -24.34
CA ALA A 60 -7.37 -19.65 -25.53
C ALA A 60 -8.06 -18.55 -26.34
N GLN A 61 -9.37 -18.69 -26.59
CA GLN A 61 -10.16 -17.67 -27.29
C GLN A 61 -10.18 -16.34 -26.53
N GLY A 62 -10.39 -16.38 -25.21
CA GLY A 62 -10.32 -15.19 -24.36
C GLY A 62 -8.94 -14.53 -24.38
N THR A 63 -7.87 -15.31 -24.32
CA THR A 63 -6.48 -14.81 -24.31
C THR A 63 -6.14 -14.15 -25.63
N VAL A 64 -6.52 -14.77 -26.76
CA VAL A 64 -6.35 -14.16 -28.09
C VAL A 64 -7.08 -12.83 -28.17
N SER A 65 -8.30 -12.73 -27.64
CA SER A 65 -9.04 -11.47 -27.58
C SER A 65 -8.32 -10.39 -26.76
N ARG A 66 -7.78 -10.74 -25.58
CA ARG A 66 -7.00 -9.82 -24.73
C ARG A 66 -5.73 -9.33 -25.44
N VAL A 67 -4.98 -10.25 -26.05
CA VAL A 67 -3.76 -9.93 -26.81
C VAL A 67 -4.08 -9.07 -28.03
N ALA A 68 -5.11 -9.41 -28.80
CA ALA A 68 -5.53 -8.64 -29.96
C ALA A 68 -5.96 -7.22 -29.57
N ALA A 69 -6.70 -7.04 -28.47
CA ALA A 69 -7.08 -5.73 -27.98
C ALA A 69 -5.88 -4.83 -27.66
N LEU A 70 -4.79 -5.41 -27.13
CA LEU A 70 -3.54 -4.69 -26.88
C LEU A 70 -2.81 -4.36 -28.19
N LEU A 71 -2.61 -5.35 -29.07
CA LEU A 71 -1.81 -5.20 -30.29
C LEU A 71 -2.50 -4.31 -31.34
N LEU A 72 -3.82 -4.40 -31.49
CA LEU A 72 -4.58 -3.62 -32.46
C LEU A 72 -4.62 -2.13 -32.12
N LYS A 73 -4.48 -1.77 -30.84
CA LYS A 73 -4.42 -0.36 -30.42
C LYS A 73 -3.15 0.33 -30.95
N GLY A 74 -2.05 -0.39 -31.12
CA GLY A 74 -0.76 0.14 -31.61
C GLY A 74 -0.01 1.03 -30.62
N GLU A 75 -0.65 1.42 -29.52
CA GLU A 75 -0.09 2.22 -28.44
C GLU A 75 -0.63 1.73 -27.09
N ILE A 76 0.13 2.05 -26.03
CA ILE A 76 -0.28 1.77 -24.65
C ILE A 76 -0.38 3.09 -23.87
N GLU A 77 -1.42 3.20 -23.08
CA GLU A 77 -1.55 4.26 -22.09
C GLU A 77 -0.91 3.80 -20.80
N ILE A 78 0.02 4.60 -20.28
CA ILE A 78 0.67 4.33 -19.00
C ILE A 78 0.19 5.34 -17.96
N ASP A 79 -0.13 4.86 -16.76
CA ASP A 79 -0.41 5.72 -15.62
C ASP A 79 0.81 6.60 -15.31
N LEU A 80 0.62 7.90 -15.08
CA LEU A 80 1.71 8.83 -14.77
C LEU A 80 2.29 8.65 -13.37
N ALA A 81 1.64 7.95 -12.45
CA ALA A 81 2.15 7.63 -11.12
C ALA A 81 3.32 6.63 -11.19
N LYS A 82 4.44 7.09 -11.73
CA LYS A 82 5.68 6.31 -11.92
C LYS A 82 6.75 6.76 -10.94
N ALA A 83 7.62 5.83 -10.58
CA ALA A 83 8.79 6.13 -9.77
C ALA A 83 9.76 6.98 -10.59
N GLN A 84 10.41 7.94 -9.94
CA GLN A 84 11.42 8.81 -10.51
C GLN A 84 12.59 8.92 -9.53
N VAL A 85 13.81 8.96 -10.06
CA VAL A 85 15.01 9.24 -9.29
C VAL A 85 15.43 10.69 -9.49
N ASP A 86 15.83 11.35 -8.39
CA ASP A 86 16.64 12.55 -8.42
C ASP A 86 18.13 12.16 -8.43
N ALA A 87 18.80 12.38 -9.56
CA ALA A 87 20.19 12.00 -9.76
C ALA A 87 21.17 12.85 -8.93
N GLU A 88 20.79 14.06 -8.52
CA GLU A 88 21.65 14.94 -7.72
C GLU A 88 21.69 14.50 -6.25
N VAL A 89 20.61 13.88 -5.77
CA VAL A 89 20.48 13.38 -4.39
C VAL A 89 20.89 11.90 -4.28
N CYS A 90 20.83 11.15 -5.38
CA CYS A 90 21.05 9.70 -5.36
C CYS A 90 22.49 9.31 -4.98
N ILE A 91 22.64 8.45 -3.97
CA ILE A 91 23.93 7.88 -3.54
C ILE A 91 24.26 6.53 -4.18
N GLY A 92 23.42 6.06 -5.12
CA GLY A 92 23.66 4.81 -5.86
C GLY A 92 23.68 3.50 -5.04
N CYS A 93 23.00 3.46 -3.88
CA CYS A 93 23.05 2.31 -2.96
C CYS A 93 22.31 1.04 -3.44
N GLY A 94 21.53 1.12 -4.53
CA GLY A 94 20.80 -0.03 -5.09
C GLY A 94 19.57 -0.51 -4.30
N ALA A 95 19.23 0.10 -3.16
CA ALA A 95 18.10 -0.35 -2.33
C ALA A 95 16.75 -0.35 -3.07
N CYS A 96 16.53 0.62 -3.96
CA CYS A 96 15.31 0.70 -4.77
C CYS A 96 15.18 -0.45 -5.78
N VAL A 97 16.29 -0.89 -6.37
CA VAL A 97 16.36 -1.99 -7.33
C VAL A 97 15.94 -3.29 -6.66
N SER A 98 16.54 -3.59 -5.50
CA SER A 98 16.23 -4.79 -4.72
C SER A 98 14.79 -4.78 -4.17
N ALA A 99 14.24 -3.61 -3.88
CA ALA A 99 12.90 -3.49 -3.31
C ALA A 99 11.77 -3.62 -4.34
N CYS A 100 12.03 -3.46 -5.64
CA CYS A 100 11.00 -3.42 -6.67
C CYS A 100 10.48 -4.83 -7.01
N PRO A 101 9.21 -5.17 -6.72
CA PRO A 101 8.68 -6.50 -7.02
C PRO A 101 8.49 -6.74 -8.53
N TYR A 102 8.40 -5.66 -9.32
CA TYR A 102 8.21 -5.70 -10.77
C TYR A 102 9.50 -5.69 -11.57
N LYS A 103 10.68 -5.64 -10.91
CA LYS A 103 11.98 -5.48 -11.57
C LYS A 103 12.01 -4.31 -12.57
N ALA A 104 11.26 -3.25 -12.28
CA ALA A 104 11.10 -2.08 -13.15
C ALA A 104 12.24 -1.05 -13.04
N ILE A 105 13.25 -1.32 -12.21
CA ILE A 105 14.36 -0.41 -11.96
C ILE A 105 15.65 -1.14 -12.32
N MET A 106 16.38 -0.61 -13.29
CA MET A 106 17.70 -1.12 -13.67
C MET A 106 18.78 -0.41 -12.86
N TRP A 107 19.82 -1.15 -12.50
CA TRP A 107 21.01 -0.57 -11.90
C TRP A 107 22.05 -0.34 -12.99
N LEU A 108 22.22 0.92 -13.40
CA LEU A 108 23.17 1.26 -14.46
C LEU A 108 24.62 1.28 -13.93
N PRO A 109 25.62 1.20 -14.83
CA PRO A 109 27.00 1.49 -14.50
C PRO A 109 27.11 2.85 -13.78
N PHE A 110 28.04 2.97 -12.83
CA PHE A 110 28.20 4.12 -11.93
C PHE A 110 27.11 4.29 -10.85
N GLY A 111 26.19 3.33 -10.73
CA GLY A 111 25.34 3.17 -9.55
C GLY A 111 23.99 3.89 -9.62
N LEU A 112 23.73 4.67 -10.67
CA LEU A 112 22.46 5.38 -10.84
C LEU A 112 21.34 4.41 -11.25
N PRO A 113 20.19 4.42 -10.55
CA PRO A 113 19.05 3.61 -10.94
C PRO A 113 18.28 4.28 -12.10
N GLU A 114 17.85 3.49 -13.07
CA GLU A 114 16.97 3.94 -14.15
C GLU A 114 15.62 3.22 -14.06
N VAL A 115 14.52 3.98 -14.10
CA VAL A 115 13.17 3.42 -14.02
C VAL A 115 12.63 3.18 -15.41
N ILE A 116 12.28 1.93 -15.72
CA ILE A 116 11.52 1.56 -16.90
C ILE A 116 10.05 1.89 -16.61
N GLU A 117 9.59 3.07 -17.04
CA GLU A 117 8.24 3.57 -16.74
C GLU A 117 7.15 2.56 -17.15
N ALA A 118 7.29 1.90 -18.31
CA ALA A 118 6.35 0.91 -18.79
C ALA A 118 6.17 -0.30 -17.85
N ALA A 119 7.22 -0.70 -17.12
CA ALA A 119 7.17 -1.80 -16.16
C ALA A 119 6.74 -1.34 -14.75
N CYS A 120 6.91 -0.05 -14.44
CA CYS A 120 6.61 0.49 -13.12
C CYS A 120 5.10 0.55 -12.88
N LYS A 121 4.59 -0.17 -11.88
CA LYS A 121 3.16 -0.14 -11.49
C LYS A 121 2.77 0.98 -10.53
N GLY A 122 3.72 1.78 -10.06
CA GLY A 122 3.40 2.94 -9.21
C GLY A 122 3.12 2.64 -7.74
N CYS A 123 3.60 1.51 -7.20
CA CYS A 123 3.36 1.14 -5.80
C CYS A 123 4.07 2.03 -4.76
N GLY A 124 5.17 2.69 -5.13
CA GLY A 124 5.92 3.60 -4.25
C GLY A 124 6.85 2.93 -3.22
N ILE A 125 7.02 1.61 -3.24
CA ILE A 125 7.91 0.87 -2.33
C ILE A 125 9.35 1.38 -2.41
N CYS A 126 9.84 1.65 -3.62
CA CYS A 126 11.19 2.16 -3.85
C CYS A 126 11.42 3.55 -3.24
N ALA A 127 10.41 4.43 -3.29
CA ALA A 127 10.44 5.74 -2.65
C ALA A 127 10.54 5.59 -1.13
N ALA A 128 9.68 4.74 -0.56
CA ALA A 128 9.65 4.52 0.89
C ALA A 128 10.88 3.77 1.45
N THR A 129 11.64 3.10 0.59
CA THR A 129 12.88 2.38 0.96
C THR A 129 14.12 3.25 0.76
N CYS A 130 14.01 4.37 0.04
CA CYS A 130 15.15 5.21 -0.27
C CYS A 130 15.65 5.94 0.99
N PRO A 131 16.89 5.70 1.44
CA PRO A 131 17.38 6.29 2.68
C PRO A 131 17.65 7.79 2.58
N VAL A 132 17.84 8.31 1.36
CA VAL A 132 18.17 9.71 1.09
C VAL A 132 17.02 10.48 0.44
N GLY A 133 15.85 9.85 0.24
CA GLY A 133 14.68 10.49 -0.39
C GLY A 133 14.82 10.78 -1.89
N ALA A 134 15.90 10.33 -2.55
CA ALA A 134 16.13 10.53 -3.99
C ALA A 134 15.07 9.84 -4.87
N MET A 135 14.53 8.70 -4.44
CA MET A 135 13.42 8.06 -5.14
C MET A 135 12.10 8.66 -4.69
N GLN A 136 11.30 9.11 -5.65
CA GLN A 136 9.97 9.66 -5.43
C GLN A 136 8.96 8.98 -6.35
N LEU A 137 7.68 9.06 -6.01
CA LEU A 137 6.59 8.57 -6.85
C LEU A 137 5.80 9.78 -7.39
N ARG A 138 5.72 9.94 -8.72
CA ARG A 138 4.94 11.03 -9.33
C ARG A 138 3.48 10.97 -8.83
N HIS A 139 2.88 12.13 -8.55
CA HIS A 139 1.56 12.29 -7.91
C HIS A 139 1.43 11.83 -6.44
N PHE A 140 2.47 11.22 -5.88
CA PHE A 140 2.54 10.77 -4.48
C PHE A 140 3.94 11.00 -3.90
N LYS A 141 4.51 12.16 -4.20
CA LYS A 141 5.81 12.59 -3.69
C LYS A 141 5.70 13.00 -2.22
N ASP A 142 6.83 13.02 -1.51
CA ASP A 142 6.86 13.50 -0.12
C ASP A 142 6.40 14.95 0.00
N ASP A 143 6.75 15.80 -0.97
CA ASP A 143 6.29 17.18 -1.09
C ASP A 143 4.77 17.32 -1.34
N GLN A 144 4.06 16.22 -1.56
CA GLN A 144 2.60 16.19 -1.72
C GLN A 144 1.92 15.50 -0.51
N ILE A 145 2.48 14.39 -0.02
CA ILE A 145 1.90 13.62 1.10
C ILE A 145 2.10 14.36 2.42
N ILE A 146 3.31 14.86 2.69
CA ILE A 146 3.63 15.53 3.96
C ILE A 146 2.75 16.78 4.14
N PRO A 147 2.56 17.67 3.14
CA PRO A 147 1.61 18.78 3.28
C PRO A 147 0.17 18.35 3.53
N LYS A 148 -0.32 17.24 2.94
CA LYS A 148 -1.66 16.70 3.26
C LYS A 148 -1.77 16.32 4.74
N ILE A 149 -0.76 15.64 5.29
CA ILE A 149 -0.69 15.28 6.71
C ILE A 149 -0.72 16.55 7.57
N LYS A 150 0.13 17.54 7.25
CA LYS A 150 0.18 18.81 7.97
C LYS A 150 -1.13 19.59 7.90
N ALA A 151 -1.79 19.60 6.74
CA ALA A 151 -3.03 20.33 6.53
C ALA A 151 -4.20 19.73 7.31
N ILE A 152 -4.25 18.40 7.42
CA ILE A 152 -5.27 17.69 8.20
C ILE A 152 -5.06 17.87 9.71
N LEU A 153 -3.81 18.04 10.15
CA LEU A 153 -3.46 18.16 11.57
C LEU A 153 -3.33 19.61 12.09
N GLY A 154 -3.03 20.57 11.22
CA GLY A 154 -2.79 21.95 11.62
C GLY A 154 -4.07 22.78 11.85
N PRO A 155 -4.00 23.78 12.74
CA PRO A 155 -3.89 23.66 14.19
C PRO A 155 -5.30 23.83 14.81
N GLU A 156 -5.85 22.80 15.46
CA GLU A 156 -7.02 22.91 16.37
C GLU A 156 -8.33 23.55 15.86
N LYS A 157 -8.47 23.85 14.56
CA LYS A 157 -9.60 24.64 13.99
C LYS A 157 -10.90 23.88 13.73
N TRP A 158 -10.91 22.55 13.83
CA TRP A 158 -11.99 21.74 13.23
C TRP A 158 -12.77 20.87 14.22
N LEU A 159 -12.29 20.72 15.46
CA LEU A 159 -13.15 20.20 16.53
C LEU A 159 -14.08 21.34 16.91
N SER A 160 -15.38 21.12 16.78
CA SER A 160 -16.38 21.99 17.40
C SER A 160 -16.08 22.11 18.90
N GLU A 161 -16.46 23.21 19.55
CA GLU A 161 -16.05 23.44 20.95
C GLU A 161 -16.45 22.30 21.90
N ASP A 162 -17.52 21.59 21.57
CA ASP A 162 -18.04 20.39 22.22
C ASP A 162 -17.15 19.14 22.07
N LYS A 163 -16.18 19.13 21.15
CA LYS A 163 -15.28 17.99 20.88
C LYS A 163 -13.82 18.29 21.17
N LYS A 164 -13.53 19.44 21.79
CA LYS A 164 -12.19 19.76 22.33
C LYS A 164 -11.77 18.69 23.35
N GLY A 165 -10.93 17.75 22.93
CA GLY A 165 -10.43 16.66 23.79
C GLY A 165 -10.36 15.30 23.12
N GLU A 166 -11.11 15.09 22.04
CA GLU A 166 -11.04 13.84 21.26
C GLU A 166 -9.64 13.63 20.64
N PRO A 167 -9.21 12.37 20.43
CA PRO A 167 -7.93 12.09 19.81
C PRO A 167 -7.99 12.37 18.32
N VAL A 168 -6.95 12.98 17.77
CA VAL A 168 -6.86 13.19 16.32
C VAL A 168 -6.09 12.02 15.69
N ILE A 169 -6.74 11.30 14.77
CA ILE A 169 -6.17 10.09 14.17
C ILE A 169 -6.00 10.29 12.66
N VAL A 170 -4.80 10.01 12.15
CA VAL A 170 -4.52 10.01 10.71
C VAL A 170 -4.53 8.58 10.19
N CYS A 171 -5.33 8.31 9.16
CA CYS A 171 -5.39 7.02 8.48
C CYS A 171 -4.80 7.15 7.07
N LEU A 172 -3.64 6.55 6.83
CA LEU A 172 -3.01 6.45 5.51
C LEU A 172 -3.56 5.19 4.83
N ALA A 173 -4.52 5.36 3.91
CA ALA A 173 -5.28 4.26 3.33
C ALA A 173 -4.87 3.96 1.88
N CYS A 174 -4.61 2.68 1.61
CA CYS A 174 -4.36 2.16 0.26
C CYS A 174 -5.57 2.40 -0.65
N GLN A 175 -5.33 3.04 -1.79
CA GLN A 175 -6.32 3.37 -2.82
C GLN A 175 -7.19 2.17 -3.24
N TRP A 176 -6.60 0.99 -3.38
CA TRP A 176 -7.28 -0.16 -3.98
C TRP A 176 -8.25 -0.89 -3.05
N CYS A 177 -7.99 -0.88 -1.74
CA CYS A 177 -8.75 -1.69 -0.79
C CYS A 177 -9.28 -0.84 0.36
N SER A 178 -8.44 -0.37 1.27
CA SER A 178 -8.94 0.29 2.48
C SER A 178 -9.60 1.65 2.21
N TYR A 179 -9.12 2.41 1.22
CA TYR A 179 -9.80 3.64 0.82
C TYR A 179 -11.15 3.32 0.17
N ALA A 180 -11.20 2.31 -0.70
CA ALA A 180 -12.46 1.83 -1.30
C ALA A 180 -13.44 1.27 -0.24
N ALA A 181 -12.94 0.64 0.83
CA ALA A 181 -13.74 0.19 1.96
C ALA A 181 -14.34 1.37 2.72
N ALA A 182 -13.59 2.47 2.88
CA ALA A 182 -14.09 3.71 3.46
C ALA A 182 -15.18 4.36 2.58
N ASP A 183 -15.00 4.37 1.26
CA ASP A 183 -16.02 4.85 0.31
C ASP A 183 -17.29 3.98 0.34
N ALA A 184 -17.12 2.66 0.44
CA ALA A 184 -18.22 1.71 0.60
C ALA A 184 -18.96 1.90 1.93
N ALA A 185 -18.23 2.16 3.03
CA ALA A 185 -18.82 2.47 4.32
C ALA A 185 -19.69 3.74 4.26
N GLY A 186 -19.21 4.79 3.59
CA GLY A 186 -20.00 6.00 3.32
C GLY A 186 -21.27 5.72 2.51
N SER A 187 -21.16 4.89 1.46
CA SER A 187 -22.31 4.48 0.63
C SER A 187 -23.35 3.67 1.40
N MET A 188 -22.90 2.88 2.38
CA MET A 188 -23.75 2.08 3.27
C MET A 188 -24.26 2.84 4.49
N LYS A 189 -23.88 4.12 4.66
CA LYS A 189 -24.21 4.95 5.83
C LYS A 189 -23.72 4.32 7.14
N LEU A 190 -22.57 3.66 7.11
CA LEU A 190 -21.93 3.16 8.32
C LEU A 190 -21.28 4.31 9.06
N GLU A 191 -21.52 4.38 10.36
CA GLU A 191 -20.93 5.39 11.23
C GLU A 191 -19.58 4.91 11.77
N TYR A 192 -18.60 5.80 11.79
CA TYR A 192 -17.33 5.62 12.48
C TYR A 192 -16.89 6.97 13.08
N PRO A 193 -15.98 6.97 14.05
CA PRO A 193 -15.55 8.19 14.72
C PRO A 193 -15.04 9.26 13.76
N GLU A 194 -15.63 10.45 13.86
CA GLU A 194 -15.33 11.57 12.97
C GLU A 194 -13.92 12.15 13.16
N ASN A 195 -13.24 11.78 14.23
CA ASN A 195 -11.90 12.21 14.56
C ASN A 195 -10.80 11.40 13.82
N VAL A 196 -11.21 10.46 12.95
CA VAL A 196 -10.34 9.73 12.04
C VAL A 196 -10.31 10.41 10.67
N ARG A 197 -9.11 10.71 10.19
CA ARG A 197 -8.88 11.47 8.96
C ARG A 197 -8.11 10.64 7.94
N ILE A 198 -8.78 10.30 6.85
CA ILE A 198 -8.23 9.41 5.82
C ILE A 198 -7.46 10.23 4.78
N ILE A 199 -6.23 9.82 4.50
CA ILE A 199 -5.41 10.29 3.38
C ILE A 199 -5.20 9.11 2.44
N LEU A 200 -5.57 9.30 1.18
CA LEU A 200 -5.31 8.33 0.13
C LEU A 200 -3.81 8.26 -0.18
N VAL A 201 -3.27 7.05 -0.16
CA VAL A 201 -1.95 6.68 -0.70
C VAL A 201 -2.13 5.58 -1.75
N PRO A 202 -1.25 5.48 -2.76
CA PRO A 202 -1.45 4.53 -3.84
C PRO A 202 -1.34 3.09 -3.34
N CYS A 203 -0.45 2.86 -2.38
CA CYS A 203 -0.24 1.62 -1.66
C CYS A 203 0.27 1.93 -0.25
N THR A 204 0.01 1.04 0.71
CA THR A 204 0.71 1.09 2.01
C THR A 204 2.22 0.96 1.86
N GLY A 205 2.71 0.29 0.80
CA GLY A 205 4.13 0.21 0.49
C GLY A 205 4.82 1.57 0.29
N ARG A 206 4.05 2.61 -0.10
CA ARG A 206 4.54 4.00 -0.24
C ARG A 206 4.71 4.72 1.11
N VAL A 207 4.04 4.26 2.17
CA VAL A 207 4.07 4.90 3.49
C VAL A 207 5.42 4.65 4.15
N ASP A 208 6.18 5.71 4.40
CA ASP A 208 7.49 5.63 5.03
C ASP A 208 7.49 6.26 6.43
N ALA A 209 8.66 6.20 7.07
CA ALA A 209 8.87 6.73 8.40
C ALA A 209 8.64 8.25 8.47
N LEU A 210 8.97 8.99 7.40
CA LEU A 210 8.78 10.44 7.37
C LEU A 210 7.29 10.78 7.45
N HIS A 211 6.41 10.01 6.79
CA HIS A 211 4.97 10.23 6.87
C HIS A 211 4.45 10.02 8.30
N VAL A 212 4.78 8.89 8.91
CA VAL A 212 4.31 8.51 10.25
C VAL A 212 4.84 9.48 11.31
N PHE A 213 6.16 9.73 11.34
CA PHE A 213 6.74 10.65 12.32
C PHE A 213 6.33 12.10 12.09
N THR A 214 6.08 12.52 10.84
CA THR A 214 5.51 13.85 10.57
C THR A 214 4.12 13.97 11.17
N ALA A 215 3.28 12.94 11.08
CA ALA A 215 1.95 12.97 11.68
C ALA A 215 2.03 13.17 13.20
N PHE A 216 2.84 12.38 13.92
CA PHE A 216 3.04 12.57 15.35
C PHE A 216 3.64 13.95 15.69
N LYS A 217 4.63 14.40 14.94
CA LYS A 217 5.26 15.72 15.13
C LYS A 217 4.26 16.88 15.01
N HIS A 218 3.19 16.72 14.24
CA HIS A 218 2.15 17.74 14.03
C HIS A 218 0.88 17.49 14.87
N GLY A 219 0.96 16.63 15.89
CA GLY A 219 -0.11 16.48 16.89
C GLY A 219 -1.11 15.36 16.62
N ALA A 220 -0.80 14.38 15.77
CA ALA A 220 -1.60 13.17 15.72
C ALA A 220 -1.50 12.40 17.05
N ASP A 221 -2.64 12.06 17.64
CA ASP A 221 -2.72 11.20 18.82
C ASP A 221 -2.53 9.72 18.45
N GLY A 222 -2.91 9.35 17.22
CA GLY A 222 -2.69 8.01 16.66
C GLY A 222 -2.58 8.04 15.13
N VAL A 223 -1.91 7.02 14.58
CA VAL A 223 -1.75 6.83 13.14
C VAL A 223 -2.16 5.41 12.76
N ILE A 224 -3.05 5.30 11.77
CA ILE A 224 -3.46 4.04 11.14
C ILE A 224 -2.80 3.96 9.77
N VAL A 225 -2.25 2.80 9.41
CA VAL A 225 -1.85 2.46 8.05
C VAL A 225 -2.76 1.34 7.54
N ALA A 226 -3.67 1.66 6.63
CA ALA A 226 -4.72 0.75 6.20
C ALA A 226 -4.39 0.15 4.82
N GLY A 227 -4.18 -1.17 4.77
CA GLY A 227 -3.75 -1.91 3.58
C GLY A 227 -4.73 -2.96 3.07
N CYS A 228 -4.40 -3.50 1.90
CA CYS A 228 -5.03 -4.70 1.34
C CYS A 228 -4.78 -5.90 2.26
N LEU A 229 -5.72 -6.85 2.31
CA LEU A 229 -5.52 -8.12 3.03
C LEU A 229 -4.19 -8.79 2.67
N PRO A 230 -3.56 -9.51 3.61
CA PRO A 230 -2.43 -10.38 3.31
C PRO A 230 -2.73 -11.27 2.10
N ASP A 231 -1.74 -11.45 1.22
CA ASP A 231 -1.84 -12.18 -0.05
C ASP A 231 -2.79 -11.60 -1.12
N GLN A 232 -3.45 -10.46 -0.85
CA GLN A 232 -4.33 -9.77 -1.82
C GLN A 232 -3.81 -8.37 -2.18
N CYS A 233 -2.50 -8.15 -2.05
CA CYS A 233 -1.92 -6.86 -2.41
C CYS A 233 -2.07 -6.62 -3.92
N HIS A 234 -2.65 -5.47 -4.30
CA HIS A 234 -2.67 -5.05 -5.71
C HIS A 234 -1.26 -4.99 -6.31
N TYR A 235 -0.25 -4.71 -5.47
CA TYR A 235 1.14 -4.55 -5.87
C TYR A 235 2.08 -5.69 -5.48
N ILE A 236 1.57 -6.93 -5.46
CA ILE A 236 2.30 -8.16 -5.10
C ILE A 236 2.60 -8.25 -3.59
N ASP A 237 3.50 -7.41 -3.07
CA ASP A 237 4.02 -7.54 -1.70
C ASP A 237 4.14 -6.21 -0.94
N GLY A 238 3.49 -5.14 -1.43
CA GLY A 238 3.57 -3.81 -0.83
C GLY A 238 3.04 -3.73 0.60
N ASN A 239 2.01 -4.51 0.92
CA ASN A 239 1.45 -4.58 2.28
C ASN A 239 2.38 -5.30 3.26
N PHE A 240 3.00 -6.42 2.88
CA PHE A 240 3.97 -7.14 3.73
C PHE A 240 5.22 -6.29 4.03
N LYS A 241 5.74 -5.58 3.02
CA LYS A 241 6.87 -4.65 3.22
C LYS A 241 6.49 -3.49 4.13
N ALA A 242 5.25 -2.98 4.02
CA ALA A 242 4.76 -1.95 4.92
C ALA A 242 4.59 -2.48 6.35
N GLU A 243 4.00 -3.66 6.54
CA GLU A 243 3.81 -4.29 7.85
C GLU A 243 5.13 -4.45 8.61
N ALA A 244 6.14 -5.02 7.97
CA ALA A 244 7.48 -5.14 8.55
C ALA A 244 8.07 -3.77 8.95
N ARG A 245 7.84 -2.74 8.13
CA ARG A 245 8.29 -1.37 8.40
C ARG A 245 7.53 -0.75 9.58
N ILE A 246 6.22 -0.92 9.64
CA ILE A 246 5.37 -0.40 10.71
C ILE A 246 5.72 -1.07 12.05
N GLU A 247 5.94 -2.38 12.07
CA GLU A 247 6.38 -3.07 13.28
C GLU A 247 7.74 -2.56 13.78
N ALA A 248 8.68 -2.27 12.88
CA ALA A 248 9.93 -1.61 13.24
C ALA A 248 9.69 -0.18 13.78
N MET A 249 8.76 0.58 13.21
CA MET A 249 8.40 1.91 13.70
C MET A 249 7.72 1.88 15.07
N LYS A 250 6.87 0.90 15.37
CA LYS A 250 6.23 0.75 16.69
C LYS A 250 7.29 0.65 17.79
N LYS A 251 8.31 -0.19 17.59
CA LYS A 251 9.46 -0.32 18.50
C LYS A 251 10.25 0.99 18.62
N ALA A 252 10.44 1.71 17.52
CA ALA A 252 11.10 3.01 17.55
C ALA A 252 10.30 4.05 18.34
N LEU A 253 8.96 4.06 18.23
CA LEU A 253 8.07 4.94 18.98
C LEU A 253 8.08 4.65 20.49
N ASP A 254 8.24 3.38 20.89
CA ASP A 254 8.41 3.00 22.30
C ASP A 254 9.70 3.59 22.88
N VAL A 255 10.81 3.47 22.15
CA VAL A 255 12.11 4.04 22.55
C VAL A 255 12.06 5.57 22.63
N LEU A 256 11.30 6.22 21.74
CA LEU A 256 11.11 7.68 21.74
C LEU A 256 10.11 8.18 22.80
N GLY A 257 9.47 7.29 23.56
CA GLY A 257 8.47 7.67 24.58
C GLY A 257 7.14 8.18 24.02
N VAL A 258 6.89 7.99 22.72
CA VAL A 258 5.59 8.31 22.08
C VAL A 258 4.59 7.18 22.31
N GLY A 259 5.08 5.93 22.34
CA GLY A 259 4.29 4.71 22.50
C GLY A 259 3.88 4.10 21.16
N GLY A 260 4.42 2.91 20.87
CA GLY A 260 4.15 2.14 19.66
C GLY A 260 2.69 1.71 19.51
N GLU A 261 1.95 1.66 20.62
CA GLU A 261 0.50 1.42 20.62
C GLU A 261 -0.32 2.47 19.86
N ARG A 262 0.25 3.66 19.63
CA ARG A 262 -0.36 4.75 18.86
C ARG A 262 -0.22 4.59 17.35
N LEU A 263 0.47 3.56 16.88
CA LEU A 263 0.63 3.24 15.47
C LEU A 263 0.08 1.83 15.21
N GLU A 264 -0.87 1.69 14.28
CA GLU A 264 -1.42 0.39 13.94
C GLU A 264 -1.56 0.20 12.43
N MET A 265 -1.29 -1.04 11.97
CA MET A 265 -1.56 -1.44 10.61
C MET A 265 -2.83 -2.29 10.58
N ILE A 266 -3.82 -1.88 9.79
CA ILE A 266 -5.08 -2.60 9.64
C ILE A 266 -5.25 -3.10 8.20
N PHE A 267 -6.02 -4.17 8.03
CA PHE A 267 -6.20 -4.82 6.74
C PHE A 267 -7.67 -4.94 6.40
N ALA A 268 -8.09 -4.24 5.34
CA ALA A 268 -9.48 -4.27 4.88
C ALA A 268 -9.51 -4.37 3.35
N ALA A 269 -10.25 -5.34 2.82
CA ALA A 269 -10.55 -5.42 1.39
C ALA A 269 -11.61 -4.38 1.01
N ALA A 270 -11.72 -4.06 -0.28
CA ALA A 270 -12.70 -3.07 -0.77
C ALA A 270 -14.16 -3.41 -0.42
N CYS A 271 -14.46 -4.70 -0.25
CA CYS A 271 -15.79 -5.20 0.10
C CYS A 271 -15.98 -5.44 1.61
N MET A 272 -15.08 -4.94 2.47
CA MET A 272 -15.16 -5.07 3.93
C MET A 272 -15.41 -3.72 4.63
N PRO A 273 -16.52 -3.02 4.32
CA PRO A 273 -16.80 -1.71 4.90
C PRO A 273 -17.13 -1.79 6.39
N ILE A 274 -17.81 -2.86 6.84
CA ILE A 274 -18.18 -3.05 8.24
C ILE A 274 -16.91 -3.24 9.08
N GLU A 275 -16.08 -4.19 8.69
CA GLU A 275 -14.83 -4.51 9.38
C GLU A 275 -13.88 -3.32 9.39
N PHE A 276 -13.81 -2.56 8.29
CA PHE A 276 -13.05 -1.31 8.25
C PHE A 276 -13.54 -0.33 9.31
N THR A 277 -14.85 -0.06 9.39
CA THR A 277 -15.41 0.85 10.39
C THR A 277 -15.21 0.35 11.83
N GLU A 278 -15.34 -0.95 12.06
CA GLU A 278 -15.10 -1.56 13.37
C GLU A 278 -13.64 -1.40 13.81
N MET A 279 -12.68 -1.79 12.99
CA MET A 279 -11.25 -1.66 13.29
C MET A 279 -10.83 -0.21 13.57
N VAL A 280 -11.32 0.72 12.75
CA VAL A 280 -11.06 2.16 12.92
C VAL A 280 -11.67 2.66 14.23
N THR A 281 -12.89 2.23 14.56
CA THR A 281 -13.59 2.61 15.80
C THR A 281 -12.88 2.05 17.04
N GLU A 282 -12.46 0.79 17.00
CA GLU A 282 -11.72 0.16 18.08
C GLU A 282 -10.38 0.85 18.33
N PHE A 283 -9.66 1.19 17.27
CA PHE A 283 -8.43 1.96 17.38
C PHE A 283 -8.68 3.34 17.99
N ALA A 284 -9.72 4.05 17.55
CA ALA A 284 -10.08 5.36 18.13
C ALA A 284 -10.38 5.28 19.63
N LYS A 285 -11.15 4.27 20.06
CA LYS A 285 -11.40 3.99 21.49
C LYS A 285 -10.11 3.70 22.26
N LYS A 286 -9.18 2.94 21.65
CA LYS A 286 -7.86 2.67 22.24
C LYS A 286 -7.09 3.96 22.48
N ILE A 287 -6.98 4.83 21.48
CA ILE A 287 -6.24 6.09 21.59
C ILE A 287 -6.90 7.05 22.59
N GLN A 288 -8.23 7.08 22.66
CA GLN A 288 -8.94 7.86 23.68
C GLN A 288 -8.54 7.45 25.10
N ARG A 289 -8.47 6.14 25.37
CA ARG A 289 -8.03 5.62 26.69
C ARG A 289 -6.59 6.04 27.01
N LEU A 290 -5.67 5.84 26.08
CA LEU A 290 -4.26 6.22 26.25
C LEU A 290 -4.07 7.73 26.47
N LYS A 291 -4.93 8.56 25.87
CA LYS A 291 -4.92 10.02 26.07
C LYS A 291 -5.36 10.40 27.48
N ILE A 292 -6.40 9.75 28.01
CA ILE A 292 -6.89 9.97 29.38
C ILE A 292 -5.83 9.54 30.40
N GLU A 293 -5.25 8.35 30.24
CA GLU A 293 -4.21 7.82 31.13
C GLU A 293 -3.00 8.77 31.23
N LYS A 294 -2.54 9.30 30.10
CA LYS A 294 -1.43 10.27 30.07
C LYS A 294 -1.77 11.56 30.81
N VAL A 295 -2.99 12.08 30.65
CA VAL A 295 -3.45 13.28 31.36
C VAL A 295 -3.50 13.04 32.87
N GLU A 296 -3.96 11.86 33.31
CA GLU A 296 -3.96 11.48 34.73
C GLU A 296 -2.54 11.34 35.31
N GLU A 297 -1.60 10.76 34.56
CA GLU A 297 -0.19 10.69 34.94
C GLU A 297 0.44 12.07 35.10
N ASP A 298 0.24 12.96 34.11
CA ASP A 298 0.74 14.33 34.13
C ASP A 298 0.16 15.14 35.31
N LEU A 299 -1.12 14.92 35.66
CA LEU A 299 -1.76 15.54 36.82
C LEU A 299 -1.17 15.02 38.15
N LYS A 300 -0.93 13.72 38.28
CA LYS A 300 -0.31 13.11 39.47
C LYS A 300 1.13 13.60 39.69
N LEU A 301 1.87 13.87 38.62
CA LEU A 301 3.22 14.42 38.68
C LEU A 301 3.25 15.90 39.10
N LYS A 302 2.22 16.69 38.78
CA LYS A 302 2.12 18.12 39.16
C LYS A 302 1.67 18.35 40.61
N ILE A 303 1.11 17.34 41.27
CA ILE A 303 0.63 17.42 42.67
C ILE A 303 1.72 16.99 43.67
N LYS A 304 2.84 16.43 43.20
CA LYS A 304 4.06 16.18 43.99
C LYS A 304 5.05 17.32 43.86
#